data_AF-G0MRN4-F1
#
_entry.id   AF-G0MRN4-F1
#
_cell.length_a   1.000
_cell.length_b   1.000
_cell.length_c   1.000
_cell.angle_alpha   90.00
_cell.angle_beta   90.00
_cell.angle_gamma   90.00
#
_symmetry.space_group_name_H-M   'P 1'
#
loop_
_entity.id
_entity.type
_entity.pdbx_description
1 polymer ?
#
loop_
_entity_poly.entity_id
_entity_poly.type
_entity_poly.pdbx_seq_one_letter_code
_entity_poly.pdbx_strand_id
1 'polypeptide(L)'
;MIVSKETNLFFILFSLFLVYCIFALCYVNVHKDEKLQDWIMARNNSSKNQQNDMIICEALLERWNPEIPALIIDSKFLSNIIKERCYHDPSQPIKIGVDAKYRKDDFFVNDKRFDVIYYTVNGSKDFLDFDVDDRRIIPINFVTEYIGNFEIPTDVKQFIAFWERSKFMNCVGLRVLRNESEKVVLAAQKSTEVLAGLRDELIDNGMFPFLNDETLFGWYRECSWIPHTFNMNLAVFHKDYNPEYLKKLENQETEFSIVRRSGMVEKSFEMTLVPKGSTFPRIDISLIYDGDENGTITHSYVSGLADGRTKYKYFYSVHDPWCAAELHDHIFWVTCSPRLL
;
A
#
# COMPACT_ATOMS: atom_id res chain seq x y z
N MET A 1 -49.84 -70.17 47.04
CA MET A 1 -48.38 -69.97 47.04
C MET A 1 -47.89 -70.02 45.59
N ILE A 2 -48.19 -68.99 44.79
CA ILE A 2 -47.75 -68.85 43.39
C ILE A 2 -47.55 -67.34 43.15
N VAL A 3 -46.40 -66.85 43.59
CA VAL A 3 -45.81 -65.58 43.12
C VAL A 3 -44.32 -65.89 43.04
N SER A 4 -43.82 -66.29 41.87
CA SER A 4 -42.40 -66.30 41.50
C SER A 4 -42.22 -67.08 40.21
N LYS A 5 -42.52 -66.45 39.07
CA LYS A 5 -41.96 -66.86 37.76
C LYS A 5 -41.90 -65.69 36.79
N GLU A 6 -42.84 -64.74 36.86
CA GLU A 6 -42.83 -63.57 35.96
C GLU A 6 -41.77 -62.52 36.30
N THR A 7 -41.45 -62.30 37.58
CA THR A 7 -40.39 -61.36 37.99
C THR A 7 -38.99 -61.80 37.52
N ASN A 8 -38.70 -63.11 37.47
CA ASN A 8 -37.41 -63.59 36.98
C ASN A 8 -37.23 -63.37 35.47
N LEU A 9 -38.30 -63.51 34.68
CA LEU A 9 -38.20 -63.30 33.23
C LEU A 9 -37.93 -61.81 32.90
N PHE A 10 -38.55 -60.89 33.64
CA PHE A 10 -38.33 -59.46 33.46
C PHE A 10 -36.89 -59.05 33.82
N PHE A 11 -36.34 -59.58 34.92
CA PHE A 11 -34.93 -59.32 35.30
C PHE A 11 -33.93 -59.90 34.29
N ILE A 12 -34.22 -61.08 33.72
CA ILE A 12 -33.36 -61.69 32.69
C ILE A 12 -33.41 -60.85 31.39
N LEU A 13 -34.60 -60.45 30.94
CA LEU A 13 -34.75 -59.62 29.74
C LEU A 13 -34.10 -58.24 29.91
N PHE A 14 -34.26 -57.61 31.08
CA PHE A 14 -33.62 -56.33 31.39
C PHE A 14 -32.09 -56.45 31.44
N SER A 15 -31.55 -57.54 32.01
CA SER A 15 -30.12 -57.79 32.03
C SER A 15 -29.55 -58.02 30.63
N LEU A 16 -30.25 -58.78 29.77
CA LEU A 16 -29.85 -58.99 28.37
C LEU A 16 -29.88 -57.69 27.57
N PHE A 17 -30.87 -56.82 27.81
CA PHE A 17 -30.96 -55.50 27.18
C PHE A 17 -29.79 -54.59 27.60
N LEU A 18 -29.44 -54.58 28.89
CA LEU A 18 -28.29 -53.83 29.41
C LEU A 18 -26.98 -54.30 28.78
N VAL A 19 -26.77 -55.61 28.69
CA VAL A 19 -25.59 -56.19 28.01
C VAL A 19 -25.55 -55.78 26.54
N TYR A 20 -26.68 -55.86 25.82
CA TYR A 20 -26.76 -55.42 24.43
C TYR A 20 -26.44 -53.93 24.26
N CYS A 21 -26.97 -53.06 25.13
CA CYS A 21 -26.68 -51.63 25.11
C CYS A 21 -25.20 -51.33 25.36
N ILE A 22 -24.54 -52.07 26.26
CA ILE A 22 -23.10 -51.95 26.50
C ILE A 22 -22.32 -52.38 25.26
N PHE A 23 -22.65 -53.52 24.65
CA PHE A 23 -22.02 -53.97 23.41
C PHE A 23 -22.22 -52.98 22.26
N ALA A 24 -23.42 -52.41 22.10
CA ALA A 24 -23.70 -51.40 21.09
C ALA A 24 -22.90 -50.11 21.33
N LEU A 25 -22.79 -49.65 22.58
CA LEU A 25 -21.98 -48.48 22.94
C LEU A 25 -20.48 -48.72 22.71
N CYS A 26 -19.97 -49.90 23.09
CA CYS A 26 -18.60 -50.30 22.81
C CYS A 26 -18.34 -50.40 21.30
N TYR A 27 -19.26 -51.00 20.54
CA TYR A 27 -19.14 -51.13 19.08
C TYR A 27 -19.12 -49.76 18.40
N VAL A 28 -20.01 -48.83 18.79
CA VAL A 28 -20.04 -47.46 18.26
C VAL A 28 -18.77 -46.69 18.61
N ASN A 29 -18.22 -46.85 19.82
CA ASN A 29 -16.98 -46.19 20.21
C ASN A 29 -15.75 -46.74 19.47
N VAL A 30 -15.63 -48.06 19.33
CA VAL A 30 -14.53 -48.69 18.59
C VAL A 30 -14.56 -48.29 17.11
N HIS A 31 -15.74 -48.27 16.48
CA HIS A 31 -15.85 -47.95 15.05
C HIS A 31 -15.71 -46.45 14.76
N LYS A 32 -16.02 -45.58 15.73
CA LYS A 32 -15.65 -44.15 15.66
C LYS A 32 -14.15 -43.94 15.72
N ASP A 33 -13.45 -44.70 16.56
CA ASP A 33 -11.99 -44.62 16.68
C ASP A 33 -11.31 -45.12 15.39
N GLU A 34 -11.78 -46.22 14.82
CA GLU A 34 -11.26 -46.76 13.56
C GLU A 34 -11.44 -45.79 12.37
N LYS A 35 -12.62 -45.16 12.23
CA LYS A 35 -12.83 -44.10 11.23
C LYS A 35 -12.00 -42.84 11.50
N LEU A 36 -11.74 -42.52 12.76
CA LEU A 36 -10.88 -41.40 13.13
C LEU A 36 -9.41 -41.71 12.80
N GLN A 37 -8.95 -42.95 13.03
CA GLN A 37 -7.63 -43.42 12.63
C GLN A 37 -7.47 -43.45 11.12
N ASP A 38 -8.48 -43.92 10.37
CA ASP A 38 -8.47 -43.87 8.90
C ASP A 38 -8.44 -42.42 8.38
N TRP A 39 -9.17 -41.51 9.01
CA TRP A 39 -9.15 -40.09 8.66
C TRP A 39 -7.81 -39.42 9.01
N ILE A 40 -7.21 -39.78 10.15
CA ILE A 40 -5.86 -39.34 10.55
C ILE A 40 -4.81 -39.89 9.59
N MET A 41 -4.90 -41.16 9.18
CA MET A 41 -3.99 -41.77 8.20
C MET A 41 -4.17 -41.18 6.80
N ALA A 42 -5.41 -40.91 6.36
CA ALA A 42 -5.68 -40.23 5.09
C ALA A 42 -5.17 -38.79 5.09
N ARG A 43 -5.31 -38.06 6.21
CA ARG A 43 -4.75 -36.71 6.40
C ARG A 43 -3.22 -36.72 6.45
N ASN A 44 -2.63 -37.70 7.12
CA ASN A 44 -1.16 -37.86 7.19
C ASN A 44 -0.57 -38.30 5.85
N ASN A 45 -1.28 -39.10 5.05
CA ASN A 45 -0.86 -39.46 3.69
C ASN A 45 -1.08 -38.31 2.69
N SER A 46 -2.14 -37.51 2.85
CA SER A 46 -2.33 -36.25 2.12
C SER A 46 -1.24 -35.25 2.48
N SER A 47 -0.83 -35.17 3.75
CA SER A 47 0.27 -34.32 4.22
C SER A 47 1.64 -34.82 3.76
N LYS A 48 1.87 -36.13 3.67
CA LYS A 48 3.12 -36.71 3.14
C LYS A 48 3.25 -36.55 1.62
N ASN A 49 2.14 -36.51 0.88
CA ASN A 49 2.15 -36.21 -0.56
C ASN A 49 2.04 -34.71 -0.88
N GLN A 50 1.80 -33.85 0.12
CA GLN A 50 1.98 -32.38 0.05
C GLN A 50 3.31 -31.92 0.64
N GLN A 51 4.20 -32.85 0.98
CA GLN A 51 5.60 -32.58 1.28
C GLN A 51 6.42 -32.60 -0.03
N ASN A 52 5.86 -32.02 -1.09
CA ASN A 52 6.65 -31.54 -2.22
C ASN A 52 7.31 -30.25 -1.72
N ASP A 53 8.62 -30.35 -1.46
CA ASP A 53 9.57 -29.26 -1.21
C ASP A 53 8.95 -27.87 -1.09
N MET A 54 8.79 -27.38 0.14
CA MET A 54 8.57 -25.96 0.35
C MET A 54 9.83 -25.24 -0.15
N ILE A 55 9.83 -24.86 -1.43
CA ILE A 55 10.93 -24.09 -2.02
C ILE A 55 10.98 -22.77 -1.26
N ILE A 56 12.07 -22.56 -0.53
CA ILE A 56 12.39 -21.29 0.11
C ILE A 56 12.44 -20.24 -1.00
N CYS A 57 11.83 -19.08 -0.78
CA CYS A 57 11.76 -17.99 -1.76
C CYS A 57 13.13 -17.67 -2.39
N GLU A 58 14.16 -17.66 -1.57
CA GLU A 58 15.56 -17.50 -1.98
C GLU A 58 15.98 -18.56 -3.00
N ALA A 59 15.76 -19.84 -2.70
CA ALA A 59 16.12 -20.94 -3.61
C ALA A 59 15.37 -20.86 -4.96
N LEU A 60 14.12 -20.38 -4.97
CA LEU A 60 13.38 -20.14 -6.20
C LEU A 60 14.04 -19.03 -7.03
N LEU A 61 14.36 -17.91 -6.39
CA LEU A 61 14.93 -16.73 -7.02
C LEU A 61 16.37 -16.99 -7.49
N GLU A 62 17.19 -17.70 -6.72
CA GLU A 62 18.53 -18.15 -7.13
C GLU A 62 18.47 -19.06 -8.36
N ARG A 63 17.50 -19.98 -8.41
CA ARG A 63 17.29 -20.84 -9.59
C ARG A 63 16.85 -20.04 -10.81
N TRP A 64 16.11 -18.96 -10.59
CA TRP A 64 15.58 -18.12 -11.66
C TRP A 64 16.48 -16.97 -12.07
N ASN A 65 17.56 -16.77 -11.32
CA ASN A 65 18.47 -15.65 -11.41
C ASN A 65 18.68 -15.16 -12.85
N PRO A 66 18.25 -13.94 -13.20
CA PRO A 66 18.37 -13.41 -14.54
C PRO A 66 19.84 -13.07 -14.86
N GLU A 67 20.17 -12.91 -16.14
CA GLU A 67 21.53 -12.56 -16.55
C GLU A 67 21.92 -11.11 -16.19
N ILE A 68 20.91 -10.25 -16.03
CA ILE A 68 21.05 -8.82 -15.72
C ILE A 68 20.19 -8.41 -14.54
N PRO A 69 20.49 -7.27 -13.88
CA PRO A 69 19.68 -6.76 -12.78
C PRO A 69 18.21 -6.57 -13.16
N ALA A 70 17.31 -7.03 -12.29
CA ALA A 70 15.87 -6.93 -12.48
C ALA A 70 15.16 -6.64 -11.15
N LEU A 71 14.37 -5.58 -11.11
CA LEU A 71 13.52 -5.20 -9.98
C LEU A 71 12.25 -6.04 -9.94
N ILE A 72 11.96 -6.71 -8.83
CA ILE A 72 10.67 -7.40 -8.69
C ILE A 72 9.57 -6.36 -8.45
N ILE A 73 8.60 -6.29 -9.38
CA ILE A 73 7.47 -5.33 -9.34
C ILE A 73 6.11 -6.02 -9.19
N ASP A 74 6.08 -7.35 -9.20
CA ASP A 74 4.86 -8.13 -9.02
C ASP A 74 4.37 -8.08 -7.56
N SER A 75 3.35 -7.25 -7.29
CA SER A 75 2.83 -7.04 -5.94
C SER A 75 2.32 -8.33 -5.27
N LYS A 76 1.80 -9.30 -6.06
CA LYS A 76 1.32 -10.58 -5.53
C LYS A 76 2.50 -11.46 -5.12
N PHE A 77 3.53 -11.51 -5.95
CA PHE A 77 4.75 -12.25 -5.65
C PHE A 77 5.50 -11.64 -4.46
N LEU A 78 5.65 -10.31 -4.41
CA LEU A 78 6.23 -9.59 -3.27
C LEU A 78 5.46 -9.86 -1.97
N SER A 79 4.13 -9.81 -2.01
CA SER A 79 3.29 -10.16 -0.85
C SER A 79 3.47 -11.60 -0.38
N ASN A 80 3.79 -12.51 -1.30
CA ASN A 80 4.05 -13.91 -1.01
C ASN A 80 5.44 -14.12 -0.40
N ILE A 81 6.45 -13.33 -0.79
CA ILE A 81 7.77 -13.33 -0.16
C ILE A 81 7.66 -13.00 1.34
N ILE A 82 6.95 -11.92 1.70
CA ILE A 82 6.75 -11.55 3.13
C ILE A 82 6.08 -12.68 3.93
N LYS A 83 5.19 -13.43 3.30
CA LYS A 83 4.45 -14.52 3.94
C LYS A 83 5.23 -15.83 3.97
N GLU A 84 6.45 -15.85 3.44
CA GLU A 84 7.28 -17.05 3.23
C GLU A 84 6.54 -18.13 2.40
N ARG A 85 5.71 -17.69 1.44
CA ARG A 85 4.85 -18.56 0.61
C ARG A 85 5.22 -18.43 -0.86
N CYS A 86 6.39 -18.92 -1.26
CA CYS A 86 6.85 -18.85 -2.64
C CYS A 86 6.31 -19.95 -3.57
N TYR A 87 5.06 -20.36 -3.35
CA TYR A 87 4.35 -21.13 -4.36
C TYR A 87 3.98 -20.20 -5.51
N HIS A 88 4.61 -20.45 -6.65
CA HIS A 88 4.34 -19.74 -7.88
C HIS A 88 3.76 -20.73 -8.91
N ASP A 89 2.67 -20.32 -9.54
CA ASP A 89 2.06 -21.05 -10.64
C ASP A 89 2.96 -20.92 -11.89
N PRO A 90 3.62 -22.00 -12.35
CA PRO A 90 4.56 -21.93 -13.48
C PRO A 90 3.92 -21.44 -14.80
N SER A 91 2.59 -21.36 -14.87
CA SER A 91 1.87 -20.84 -16.03
C SER A 91 1.71 -19.32 -16.04
N GLN A 92 1.99 -18.62 -14.93
CA GLN A 92 1.87 -17.17 -14.83
C GLN A 92 3.26 -16.53 -14.79
N PRO A 93 3.65 -15.66 -15.73
CA PRO A 93 4.93 -14.96 -15.61
C PRO A 93 4.93 -14.01 -14.39
N ILE A 94 6.08 -13.82 -13.75
CA ILE A 94 6.26 -12.75 -12.74
C ILE A 94 6.61 -11.43 -13.42
N LYS A 95 6.05 -10.33 -12.93
CA LYS A 95 6.40 -9.00 -13.42
C LYS A 95 7.72 -8.51 -12.85
N ILE A 96 8.62 -8.11 -13.74
CA ILE A 96 9.92 -7.52 -13.39
C ILE A 96 10.14 -6.19 -14.11
N GLY A 97 10.76 -5.25 -13.42
CA GLY A 97 11.27 -3.99 -13.94
C GLY A 97 12.72 -4.16 -14.40
N VAL A 98 13.05 -3.74 -15.61
CA VAL A 98 14.41 -3.80 -16.15
C VAL A 98 14.81 -2.43 -16.69
N ASP A 99 16.03 -1.98 -16.40
CA ASP A 99 16.55 -0.73 -16.96
C ASP A 99 16.57 -0.81 -18.50
N ALA A 100 15.95 0.18 -19.16
CA ALA A 100 15.83 0.27 -20.61
C ALA A 100 17.18 0.25 -21.34
N LYS A 101 18.31 0.53 -20.66
CA LYS A 101 19.64 0.37 -21.25
C LYS A 101 19.92 -1.07 -21.73
N TYR A 102 19.27 -2.07 -21.13
CA TYR A 102 19.40 -3.49 -21.48
C TYR A 102 18.39 -3.97 -22.53
N ARG A 103 17.52 -3.09 -23.05
CA ARG A 103 16.45 -3.47 -23.99
C ARG A 103 16.95 -4.11 -25.30
N LYS A 104 18.19 -3.83 -25.70
CA LYS A 104 18.76 -4.29 -26.98
C LYS A 104 19.44 -5.67 -26.91
N ASP A 105 19.60 -6.20 -25.70
CA ASP A 105 20.47 -7.36 -25.49
C ASP A 105 19.69 -8.70 -25.49
N ASP A 106 18.40 -8.66 -25.86
CA ASP A 106 17.48 -9.81 -26.00
C ASP A 106 17.39 -10.77 -24.78
N PHE A 107 17.97 -10.42 -23.63
CA PHE A 107 18.09 -11.25 -22.42
C PHE A 107 16.77 -11.91 -21.96
N PHE A 108 15.65 -11.20 -22.14
CA PHE A 108 14.34 -11.65 -21.67
C PHE A 108 13.35 -11.97 -22.78
N VAL A 109 13.70 -11.76 -24.06
CA VAL A 109 12.74 -11.85 -25.19
C VAL A 109 12.14 -13.24 -25.32
N ASN A 110 12.85 -14.28 -24.89
CA ASN A 110 12.41 -15.67 -24.96
C ASN A 110 12.10 -16.30 -23.58
N ASP A 111 12.25 -15.55 -22.49
CA ASP A 111 12.06 -16.09 -21.14
C ASP A 111 10.60 -15.93 -20.68
N LYS A 112 9.83 -17.00 -20.84
CA LYS A 112 8.40 -17.03 -20.47
C LYS A 112 8.13 -16.97 -18.98
N ARG A 113 9.16 -17.02 -18.13
CA ARG A 113 9.02 -16.86 -16.67
C ARG A 113 8.72 -15.42 -16.28
N PHE A 114 9.07 -14.47 -17.15
CA PHE A 114 9.06 -13.05 -16.83
C PHE A 114 8.15 -12.26 -17.76
N ASP A 115 7.36 -11.36 -17.16
CA ASP A 115 6.65 -10.28 -17.83
C ASP A 115 7.47 -9.01 -17.61
N VAL A 116 8.25 -8.64 -18.63
CA VAL A 116 9.28 -7.61 -18.51
C VAL A 116 8.73 -6.24 -18.84
N ILE A 117 8.90 -5.34 -17.88
CA ILE A 117 8.56 -3.94 -18.01
C ILE A 117 9.84 -3.12 -17.97
N TYR A 118 10.08 -2.30 -18.99
CA TYR A 118 11.26 -1.45 -19.02
C TYR A 118 11.01 -0.13 -18.30
N TYR A 119 12.01 0.33 -17.55
CA TYR A 119 12.01 1.67 -16.96
C TYR A 119 13.26 2.45 -17.35
N THR A 120 13.17 3.78 -17.30
CA THR A 120 14.31 4.68 -17.48
C THR A 120 14.66 5.38 -16.18
N VAL A 121 15.95 5.66 -16.00
CA VAL A 121 16.48 6.43 -14.88
C VAL A 121 17.03 7.73 -15.42
N ASN A 122 16.56 8.86 -14.88
CA ASN A 122 17.11 10.18 -15.19
C ASN A 122 17.73 10.75 -13.92
N GLY A 123 19.03 11.10 -13.97
CA GLY A 123 19.77 11.60 -12.80
C GLY A 123 19.28 12.95 -12.25
N SER A 124 18.41 13.67 -12.97
CA SER A 124 17.76 14.89 -12.44
C SER A 124 16.40 14.65 -11.80
N LYS A 125 15.84 13.43 -11.91
CA LYS A 125 14.49 13.08 -11.43
C LYS A 125 14.58 12.12 -10.25
N ASP A 126 13.60 12.19 -9.35
CA ASP A 126 13.53 11.33 -8.16
C ASP A 126 12.60 10.12 -8.33
N PHE A 127 12.34 9.70 -9.57
CA PHE A 127 11.49 8.56 -9.89
C PHE A 127 12.02 7.70 -11.05
N LEU A 128 11.65 6.43 -11.04
CA LEU A 128 11.76 5.53 -12.18
C LEU A 128 10.57 5.74 -13.11
N ASP A 129 10.80 5.76 -14.42
CA ASP A 129 9.76 5.98 -15.43
C ASP A 129 9.57 4.73 -16.30
N PHE A 130 8.47 4.02 -16.07
CA PHE A 130 8.13 2.75 -16.71
C PHE A 130 7.35 2.99 -18.02
N ASP A 131 7.92 2.46 -19.10
CA ASP A 131 7.38 2.50 -20.47
C ASP A 131 6.37 1.36 -20.66
N VAL A 132 5.14 1.60 -20.21
CA VAL A 132 3.96 0.71 -20.33
C VAL A 132 2.79 1.47 -20.95
N ASP A 133 1.82 0.75 -21.53
CA ASP A 133 0.63 1.32 -22.19
C ASP A 133 -0.06 2.43 -21.36
N ASP A 134 -0.14 2.24 -20.04
CA ASP A 134 -0.47 3.27 -19.06
C ASP A 134 0.81 3.66 -18.30
N ARG A 135 1.59 4.64 -18.79
CA ARG A 135 2.87 5.12 -18.19
C ARG A 135 2.79 5.11 -16.66
N ARG A 136 3.83 4.59 -16.01
CA ARG A 136 3.93 4.53 -14.54
C ARG A 136 5.21 5.17 -14.05
N ILE A 137 5.13 5.91 -12.95
CA ILE A 137 6.31 6.41 -12.25
C ILE A 137 6.27 5.99 -10.77
N ILE A 138 7.41 5.62 -10.19
CA ILE A 138 7.56 5.33 -8.76
C ILE A 138 8.80 6.03 -8.20
N PRO A 139 8.83 6.42 -6.92
CA PRO A 139 10.02 7.03 -6.32
C PRO A 139 11.25 6.14 -6.45
N ILE A 140 12.44 6.72 -6.62
CA ILE A 140 13.71 5.95 -6.59
C ILE A 140 14.21 5.66 -5.17
N ASN A 141 13.73 6.40 -4.17
CA ASN A 141 14.20 6.30 -2.80
C ASN A 141 13.48 5.16 -2.06
N PHE A 142 13.83 3.91 -2.42
CA PHE A 142 13.48 2.72 -1.66
C PHE A 142 14.70 1.81 -1.58
N VAL A 143 14.86 1.11 -0.46
CA VAL A 143 15.99 0.22 -0.24
C VAL A 143 15.65 -1.15 -0.82
N THR A 144 16.62 -1.76 -1.50
CA THR A 144 16.52 -3.12 -2.02
C THR A 144 17.57 -4.03 -1.39
N GLU A 145 17.22 -5.30 -1.26
CA GLU A 145 18.14 -6.41 -1.08
C GLU A 145 18.29 -7.18 -2.40
N TYR A 146 19.36 -7.97 -2.50
CA TYR A 146 19.68 -8.71 -3.72
C TYR A 146 19.64 -10.21 -3.48
N ILE A 147 18.96 -10.93 -4.37
CA ILE A 147 19.07 -12.40 -4.48
C ILE A 147 19.48 -12.71 -5.91
N GLY A 148 20.77 -13.01 -6.09
CA GLY A 148 21.38 -13.00 -7.42
C GLY A 148 21.30 -11.59 -8.03
N ASN A 149 20.73 -11.50 -9.23
CA ASN A 149 20.48 -10.27 -9.97
C ASN A 149 19.06 -9.73 -9.76
N PHE A 150 18.26 -10.32 -8.87
CA PHE A 150 16.98 -9.71 -8.49
C PHE A 150 17.19 -8.62 -7.45
N GLU A 151 16.63 -7.45 -7.71
CA GLU A 151 16.45 -6.37 -6.74
C GLU A 151 15.07 -6.53 -6.09
N ILE A 152 15.05 -6.63 -4.76
CA ILE A 152 13.85 -6.90 -3.97
C ILE A 152 13.67 -5.75 -2.96
N PRO A 153 12.56 -5.00 -3.01
CA PRO A 153 12.30 -3.95 -2.03
C PRO A 153 12.24 -4.50 -0.60
N THR A 154 12.98 -3.89 0.33
CA THR A 154 13.01 -4.33 1.73
C THR A 154 11.74 -3.94 2.49
N ASP A 155 11.21 -2.73 2.25
CA ASP A 155 9.86 -2.34 2.65
C ASP A 155 8.86 -2.65 1.54
N VAL A 156 8.46 -3.91 1.47
CA VAL A 156 7.51 -4.39 0.46
C VAL A 156 6.15 -3.67 0.56
N LYS A 157 5.68 -3.31 1.76
CA LYS A 157 4.37 -2.67 1.92
C LYS A 157 4.39 -1.27 1.31
N GLN A 158 5.43 -0.50 1.60
CA GLN A 158 5.63 0.83 1.03
C GLN A 158 5.81 0.74 -0.49
N PHE A 159 6.59 -0.21 -0.98
CA PHE A 159 6.79 -0.40 -2.42
C PHE A 159 5.49 -0.74 -3.16
N ILE A 160 4.67 -1.65 -2.60
CA ILE A 160 3.35 -1.97 -3.17
C ILE A 160 2.48 -0.70 -3.20
N ALA A 161 2.51 0.10 -2.14
CA ALA A 161 1.77 1.36 -2.10
C ALA A 161 2.21 2.34 -3.19
N PHE A 162 3.52 2.43 -3.49
CA PHE A 162 4.01 3.21 -4.63
C PHE A 162 3.51 2.64 -5.96
N TRP A 163 3.57 1.32 -6.13
CA TRP A 163 3.15 0.66 -7.37
C TRP A 163 1.65 0.84 -7.65
N GLU A 164 0.80 0.70 -6.63
CA GLU A 164 -0.64 0.92 -6.75
C GLU A 164 -0.98 2.34 -7.22
N ARG A 165 -0.19 3.32 -6.79
CA ARG A 165 -0.38 4.74 -7.10
C ARG A 165 0.46 5.23 -8.28
N SER A 166 1.15 4.32 -8.97
CA SER A 166 2.17 4.68 -9.96
C SER A 166 1.61 5.19 -11.29
N LYS A 167 0.30 5.01 -11.56
CA LYS A 167 -0.30 5.43 -12.83
C LYS A 167 -0.07 6.92 -13.05
N PHE A 168 0.60 7.27 -14.14
CA PHE A 168 0.98 8.64 -14.42
C PHE A 168 -0.24 9.48 -14.85
N MET A 169 -0.38 10.66 -14.26
CA MET A 169 -1.38 11.65 -14.61
C MET A 169 -0.70 12.90 -15.20
N ASN A 170 -1.19 13.34 -16.35
CA ASN A 170 -0.78 14.60 -16.95
C ASN A 170 -1.58 15.77 -16.34
N CYS A 171 -0.89 16.86 -16.06
CA CYS A 171 -1.48 18.19 -15.93
C CYS A 171 -1.99 18.70 -17.30
N VAL A 172 -2.83 19.73 -17.29
CA VAL A 172 -3.37 20.36 -18.51
C VAL A 172 -2.34 21.26 -19.19
N GLY A 173 -1.47 21.92 -18.42
CA GLY A 173 -0.42 22.78 -18.97
C GLY A 173 -0.93 24.06 -19.63
N LEU A 174 -1.99 24.67 -19.10
CA LEU A 174 -2.51 25.93 -19.58
C LEU A 174 -1.51 27.07 -19.30
N ARG A 175 -1.25 27.87 -20.33
CA ARG A 175 -0.50 29.12 -20.18
C ARG A 175 -1.41 30.19 -19.57
N VAL A 176 -1.19 30.52 -18.31
CA VAL A 176 -1.87 31.63 -17.63
C VAL A 176 -1.08 32.92 -17.84
N LEU A 177 -1.69 33.88 -18.53
CA LEU A 177 -1.12 35.23 -18.68
C LEU A 177 -1.25 35.97 -17.35
N ARG A 178 -0.11 36.30 -16.75
CA ARG A 178 -0.03 37.09 -15.51
C ARG A 178 0.49 38.47 -15.82
N ASN A 179 0.07 39.45 -15.03
CA ASN A 179 0.66 40.77 -15.09
C ASN A 179 2.11 40.69 -14.58
N GLU A 180 3.07 41.27 -15.29
CA GLU A 180 4.48 41.28 -14.90
C GLU A 180 4.71 41.98 -13.55
N SER A 181 3.77 42.83 -13.12
CA SER A 181 3.81 43.44 -11.78
C SER A 181 3.40 42.48 -10.64
N GLU A 182 2.85 41.31 -10.94
CA GLU A 182 2.53 40.32 -9.91
C GLU A 182 3.83 39.75 -9.32
N LYS A 183 4.02 39.98 -8.03
CA LYS A 183 5.18 39.49 -7.31
C LYS A 183 5.13 37.97 -7.19
N VAL A 184 6.13 37.30 -7.76
CA VAL A 184 6.41 35.89 -7.46
C VAL A 184 6.86 35.79 -6.00
N VAL A 185 6.12 35.02 -5.19
CA VAL A 185 6.37 34.91 -3.74
C VAL A 185 7.33 33.78 -3.45
N LEU A 186 7.14 32.62 -4.06
CA LEU A 186 8.04 31.48 -3.94
C LEU A 186 8.57 31.10 -5.33
N ALA A 187 9.84 30.71 -5.40
CA ALA A 187 10.47 30.32 -6.66
C ALA A 187 10.11 28.86 -6.98
N ALA A 188 9.53 28.61 -8.16
CA ALA A 188 8.84 27.35 -8.43
C ALA A 188 9.69 26.10 -8.14
N GLN A 189 10.85 25.98 -8.79
CA GLN A 189 11.73 24.83 -8.68
C GLN A 189 12.27 24.63 -7.25
N LYS A 190 12.85 25.68 -6.64
CA LYS A 190 13.38 25.62 -5.27
C LYS A 190 12.30 25.27 -4.23
N SER A 191 11.08 25.77 -4.40
CA SER A 191 9.98 25.45 -3.50
C SER A 191 9.51 24.01 -3.68
N THR A 192 9.53 23.49 -4.90
CA THR A 192 9.23 22.09 -5.16
C THR A 192 10.30 21.14 -4.62
N GLU A 193 11.58 21.49 -4.68
CA GLU A 193 12.66 20.71 -4.04
C GLU A 193 12.41 20.57 -2.53
N VAL A 194 12.01 21.66 -1.87
CA VAL A 194 11.65 21.64 -0.44
C VAL A 194 10.41 20.77 -0.20
N LEU A 195 9.40 20.87 -1.06
CA LEU A 195 8.17 20.07 -0.97
C LEU A 195 8.47 18.57 -1.16
N ALA A 196 9.39 18.23 -2.05
CA ALA A 196 9.86 16.86 -2.30
C ALA A 196 10.62 16.32 -1.08
N GLY A 197 11.47 17.12 -0.46
CA GLY A 197 12.13 16.74 0.80
C GLY A 197 11.14 16.45 1.93
N LEU A 198 10.07 17.25 2.05
CA LEU A 198 8.99 16.97 3.02
C LEU A 198 8.22 15.70 2.66
N ARG A 199 7.91 15.50 1.38
CA ARG A 199 7.26 14.28 0.88
C ARG A 199 8.04 13.04 1.31
N ASP A 200 9.35 13.03 1.12
CA ASP A 200 10.22 11.90 1.48
C ASP A 200 10.24 11.68 2.99
N GLU A 201 10.35 12.75 3.79
CA GLU A 201 10.30 12.64 5.25
C GLU A 201 8.95 12.07 5.74
N LEU A 202 7.83 12.45 5.11
CA LEU A 202 6.51 11.89 5.44
C LEU A 202 6.42 10.39 5.09
N ILE A 203 6.94 9.99 3.93
CA ILE A 203 7.02 8.60 3.47
C ILE A 203 7.83 7.73 4.42
N ASP A 204 9.00 8.21 4.86
CA ASP A 204 9.87 7.55 5.84
C ASP A 204 9.18 7.36 7.19
N ASN A 205 8.15 8.15 7.47
CA ASN A 205 7.29 8.03 8.65
C ASN A 205 5.99 7.27 8.40
N GLY A 206 5.88 6.55 7.28
CA GLY A 206 4.74 5.70 6.94
C GLY A 206 3.49 6.47 6.50
N MET A 207 3.62 7.74 6.13
CA MET A 207 2.53 8.56 5.62
C MET A 207 2.66 8.72 4.11
N PHE A 208 1.55 8.70 3.38
CA PHE A 208 1.53 8.85 1.92
C PHE A 208 0.95 10.21 1.54
N PRO A 209 1.78 11.25 1.39
CA PRO A 209 1.31 12.59 1.07
C PRO A 209 0.90 12.72 -0.40
N PHE A 210 -0.04 13.62 -0.67
CA PHE A 210 -0.46 14.01 -2.03
C PHE A 210 -0.66 15.52 -2.12
N LEU A 211 -0.60 16.07 -3.33
CA LEU A 211 -0.87 17.49 -3.56
C LEU A 211 -2.32 17.78 -3.23
N ASN A 212 -2.57 18.88 -2.51
CA ASN A 212 -3.91 19.32 -2.15
C ASN A 212 -4.15 20.80 -2.49
N ASP A 213 -5.41 21.23 -2.41
CA ASP A 213 -5.87 22.63 -2.51
C ASP A 213 -5.19 23.42 -3.65
N GLU A 214 -4.68 24.62 -3.39
CA GLU A 214 -4.12 25.48 -4.45
C GLU A 214 -2.86 24.90 -5.11
N THR A 215 -2.16 23.98 -4.43
CA THR A 215 -0.98 23.31 -5.00
C THR A 215 -1.40 22.27 -6.03
N LEU A 216 -2.43 21.46 -5.72
CA LEU A 216 -3.03 20.53 -6.67
C LEU A 216 -3.67 21.27 -7.85
N PHE A 217 -4.41 22.34 -7.59
CA PHE A 217 -5.06 23.15 -8.62
C PHE A 217 -4.03 23.82 -9.54
N GLY A 218 -2.97 24.39 -8.97
CA GLY A 218 -1.84 24.91 -9.72
C GLY A 218 -1.26 23.84 -10.62
N TRP A 219 -0.85 22.70 -10.05
CA TRP A 219 -0.26 21.60 -10.81
C TRP A 219 -1.17 21.16 -11.95
N TYR A 220 -2.45 20.91 -11.65
CA TYR A 220 -3.41 20.43 -12.64
C TYR A 220 -3.57 21.44 -13.78
N ARG A 221 -3.65 22.74 -13.46
CA ARG A 221 -3.87 23.79 -14.45
C ARG A 221 -2.62 24.10 -15.28
N GLU A 222 -1.45 24.19 -14.66
CA GLU A 222 -0.27 24.84 -15.23
C GLU A 222 0.99 23.97 -15.27
N CYS A 223 0.94 22.73 -14.79
CA CYS A 223 2.12 21.87 -14.62
C CYS A 223 3.19 22.48 -13.69
N SER A 224 2.78 23.42 -12.84
CA SER A 224 3.55 24.15 -11.85
C SER A 224 2.57 24.60 -10.76
N TRP A 225 3.01 25.14 -9.64
CA TRP A 225 2.08 25.71 -8.66
C TRP A 225 1.85 27.21 -8.93
N ILE A 226 0.89 27.83 -8.24
CA ILE A 226 0.49 29.22 -8.51
C ILE A 226 1.50 30.19 -7.87
N PRO A 227 2.32 30.92 -8.65
CA PRO A 227 3.53 31.61 -8.17
C PRO A 227 3.28 32.76 -7.16
N HIS A 228 2.04 33.21 -7.01
CA HIS A 228 1.65 34.27 -6.06
C HIS A 228 0.97 33.74 -4.79
N THR A 229 0.91 32.42 -4.57
CA THR A 229 0.47 31.86 -3.28
C THR A 229 1.61 31.92 -2.25
N PHE A 230 1.23 32.02 -0.97
CA PHE A 230 2.19 32.11 0.14
C PHE A 230 2.55 30.75 0.74
N ASN A 231 1.70 29.75 0.52
CA ASN A 231 1.83 28.41 1.05
C ASN A 231 1.73 27.38 -0.08
N MET A 232 2.34 26.22 0.16
CA MET A 232 2.09 24.99 -0.58
C MET A 232 1.27 24.05 0.30
N ASN A 233 0.50 23.15 -0.30
CA ASN A 233 -0.43 22.29 0.41
C ASN A 233 -0.18 20.83 0.03
N LEU A 234 0.09 20.02 1.04
CA LEU A 234 0.01 18.56 0.97
C LEU A 234 -1.19 18.12 1.81
N ALA A 235 -1.64 16.91 1.55
CA ALA A 235 -2.53 16.23 2.47
C ALA A 235 -2.16 14.77 2.62
N VAL A 236 -2.60 14.19 3.74
CA VAL A 236 -2.43 12.78 4.10
C VAL A 236 -3.78 12.28 4.55
N PHE A 237 -4.16 11.03 4.24
CA PHE A 237 -5.37 10.49 4.85
C PHE A 237 -5.18 10.32 6.34
N HIS A 238 -6.24 10.59 7.09
CA HIS A 238 -6.31 10.31 8.51
C HIS A 238 -5.91 8.87 8.85
N LYS A 239 -6.31 7.89 8.02
CA LYS A 239 -5.97 6.46 8.22
C LYS A 239 -4.46 6.16 8.09
N ASP A 240 -3.74 6.98 7.34
CA ASP A 240 -2.31 6.86 7.09
C ASP A 240 -1.50 7.80 7.98
N TYR A 241 -2.15 8.65 8.80
CA TYR A 241 -1.48 9.62 9.65
C TYR A 241 -0.72 8.93 10.80
N ASN A 242 0.58 9.25 10.93
CA ASN A 242 1.41 8.76 12.01
C ASN A 242 1.59 9.84 13.10
N PRO A 243 0.99 9.69 14.30
CA PRO A 243 1.12 10.67 15.37
C PRO A 243 2.54 10.79 15.94
N GLU A 244 3.42 9.80 15.74
CA GLU A 244 4.82 9.90 16.18
C GLU A 244 5.59 10.94 15.37
N TYR A 245 5.19 11.23 14.12
CA TYR A 245 5.83 12.28 13.33
C TYR A 245 5.66 13.67 13.96
N LEU A 246 4.49 13.95 14.55
CA LEU A 246 4.26 15.19 15.27
C LEU A 246 5.20 15.32 16.49
N LYS A 247 5.48 14.22 17.19
CA LYS A 247 6.44 14.22 18.29
C LYS A 247 7.86 14.50 17.81
N LYS A 248 8.28 13.91 16.67
CA LYS A 248 9.58 14.20 16.05
C LYS A 248 9.72 15.68 15.69
N LEU A 249 8.67 16.28 15.12
CA LEU A 249 8.61 17.73 14.85
C LEU A 249 8.75 18.56 16.14
N GLU A 250 8.02 18.21 17.20
CA GLU A 250 8.06 18.90 18.50
C GLU A 250 9.44 18.76 19.19
N ASN A 251 10.11 17.61 19.01
CA ASN A 251 11.46 17.34 19.53
C ASN A 251 12.59 17.87 18.64
N GLN A 252 12.28 18.49 17.49
CA GLN A 252 13.25 18.99 16.51
C GLN A 252 14.14 17.91 15.87
N GLU A 253 13.62 16.69 15.73
CA GLU A 253 14.27 15.51 15.12
C GLU A 253 14.08 15.42 13.60
N THR A 254 13.48 16.45 13.00
CA THR A 254 13.14 16.57 11.56
C THR A 254 13.88 17.72 10.90
N GLU A 255 13.91 17.73 9.56
CA GLU A 255 14.42 18.85 8.75
C GLU A 255 13.40 19.99 8.63
N PHE A 256 12.18 19.77 9.13
CA PHE A 256 11.10 20.75 9.18
C PHE A 256 10.80 21.19 10.61
N SER A 257 10.20 22.37 10.76
CA SER A 257 9.73 22.92 12.04
C SER A 257 8.26 23.28 11.93
N ILE A 258 7.49 22.92 12.96
CA ILE A 258 6.08 23.28 13.05
C ILE A 258 5.91 24.75 13.42
N VAL A 259 5.13 25.48 12.63
CA VAL A 259 4.81 26.90 12.85
C VAL A 259 3.41 27.07 13.42
N ARG A 260 2.47 26.23 12.97
CA ARG A 260 1.08 26.28 13.40
C ARG A 260 0.51 24.87 13.43
N ARG A 261 -0.39 24.64 14.39
CA ARG A 261 -1.27 23.48 14.47
C ARG A 261 -2.69 23.97 14.67
N SER A 262 -3.64 23.36 13.96
CA SER A 262 -5.06 23.67 14.08
C SER A 262 -5.89 22.39 14.14
N GLY A 263 -7.03 22.47 14.81
CA GLY A 263 -8.00 21.38 14.86
C GLY A 263 -7.61 20.17 15.72
N MET A 264 -8.35 19.07 15.51
CA MET A 264 -8.18 17.79 16.19
C MET A 264 -7.91 16.69 15.16
N VAL A 265 -6.98 15.78 15.46
CA VAL A 265 -6.59 14.64 14.60
C VAL A 265 -7.82 13.87 14.09
N GLU A 266 -8.81 13.66 14.94
CA GLU A 266 -10.03 12.92 14.60
C GLU A 266 -11.04 13.68 13.70
N LYS A 267 -10.82 14.97 13.41
CA LYS A 267 -11.88 15.82 12.81
C LYS A 267 -11.42 16.82 11.77
N SER A 268 -10.36 17.57 12.04
CA SER A 268 -10.06 18.83 11.34
C SER A 268 -8.58 19.21 11.41
N PHE A 269 -7.69 18.22 11.49
CA PHE A 269 -6.29 18.49 11.80
C PHE A 269 -5.55 19.06 10.60
N GLU A 270 -4.80 20.11 10.87
CA GLU A 270 -3.93 20.76 9.90
C GLU A 270 -2.69 21.29 10.63
N MET A 271 -1.53 21.17 10.00
CA MET A 271 -0.28 21.74 10.50
C MET A 271 0.46 22.49 9.41
N THR A 272 1.04 23.63 9.76
CA THR A 272 1.91 24.41 8.87
C THR A 272 3.36 24.16 9.26
N LEU A 273 4.16 23.70 8.31
CA LEU A 273 5.59 23.47 8.46
C LEU A 273 6.42 24.48 7.66
N VAL A 274 7.67 24.68 8.08
CA VAL A 274 8.71 25.38 7.31
C VAL A 274 10.02 24.60 7.42
N PRO A 275 10.95 24.72 6.46
CA PRO A 275 12.29 24.18 6.61
C PRO A 275 12.97 24.74 7.86
N LYS A 276 13.74 23.91 8.56
CA LYS A 276 14.49 24.32 9.74
C LYS A 276 15.42 25.50 9.41
N GLY A 277 15.39 26.54 10.24
CA GLY A 277 16.16 27.76 10.00
C GLY A 277 15.61 28.69 8.91
N SER A 278 14.44 28.39 8.34
CA SER A 278 13.75 29.24 7.36
C SER A 278 12.38 29.70 7.86
N THR A 279 11.82 30.70 7.20
CA THR A 279 10.42 31.15 7.37
C THR A 279 9.55 30.81 6.16
N PHE A 280 10.15 30.34 5.07
CA PHE A 280 9.51 29.98 3.81
C PHE A 280 10.26 28.84 3.08
N PRO A 281 9.60 28.09 2.17
CA PRO A 281 8.15 28.13 1.95
C PRO A 281 7.39 27.56 3.15
N ARG A 282 6.17 28.07 3.36
CA ARG A 282 5.23 27.48 4.32
C ARG A 282 4.50 26.34 3.62
N ILE A 283 4.40 25.20 4.27
CA ILE A 283 3.73 24.03 3.74
C ILE A 283 2.65 23.61 4.72
N ASP A 284 1.39 23.71 4.30
CA ASP A 284 0.26 23.19 5.07
C ASP A 284 0.09 21.70 4.75
N ILE A 285 -0.05 20.90 5.81
CA ILE A 285 -0.40 19.48 5.73
C ILE A 285 -1.79 19.32 6.35
N SER A 286 -2.76 18.97 5.51
CA SER A 286 -4.15 18.73 5.92
C SER A 286 -4.42 17.24 6.05
N LEU A 287 -5.23 16.84 7.05
CA LEU A 287 -5.76 15.48 7.08
C LEU A 287 -7.07 15.38 6.30
N ILE A 288 -7.11 14.43 5.36
CA ILE A 288 -8.34 14.05 4.66
C ILE A 288 -9.01 12.89 5.39
N TYR A 289 -10.32 12.97 5.53
CA TYR A 289 -11.15 11.94 6.15
C TYR A 289 -12.05 11.28 5.11
N ASP A 290 -12.24 9.96 5.21
CA ASP A 290 -13.21 9.24 4.41
C ASP A 290 -14.60 9.32 5.07
N GLY A 291 -15.60 9.66 4.27
CA GLY A 291 -17.01 9.58 4.62
C GLY A 291 -17.57 8.23 4.27
N ASP A 292 -18.12 7.52 5.25
CA ASP A 292 -18.72 6.20 5.09
C ASP A 292 -20.24 6.27 5.18
N GLU A 293 -20.92 5.63 4.23
CA GLU A 293 -22.34 5.37 4.27
C GLU A 293 -22.58 3.86 4.11
N ASN A 294 -23.02 3.22 5.19
CA ASN A 294 -23.31 1.77 5.24
C ASN A 294 -22.11 0.87 4.86
N GLY A 295 -20.90 1.23 5.31
CA GLY A 295 -19.68 0.45 5.04
C GLY A 295 -19.08 0.67 3.65
N THR A 296 -19.57 1.69 2.93
CA THR A 296 -19.02 2.12 1.64
C THR A 296 -18.53 3.56 1.75
N ILE A 297 -17.29 3.81 1.33
CA ILE A 297 -16.74 5.16 1.23
C ILE A 297 -17.46 5.90 0.10
N THR A 298 -18.16 6.99 0.39
CA THR A 298 -18.93 7.77 -0.60
C THR A 298 -18.30 9.10 -0.96
N HIS A 299 -17.46 9.65 -0.07
CA HIS A 299 -16.81 10.94 -0.27
C HIS A 299 -15.56 11.05 0.60
N SER A 300 -14.72 12.04 0.31
CA SER A 300 -13.64 12.47 1.19
C SER A 300 -13.93 13.89 1.67
N TYR A 301 -13.42 14.29 2.83
CA TYR A 301 -13.63 15.65 3.33
C TYR A 301 -12.46 16.18 4.16
N VAL A 302 -12.31 17.50 4.15
CA VAL A 302 -11.59 18.26 5.20
C VAL A 302 -12.61 19.00 6.05
N SER A 303 -12.27 19.24 7.32
CA SER A 303 -13.05 20.15 8.16
C SER A 303 -12.24 21.38 8.49
N GLY A 304 -12.88 22.54 8.39
CA GLY A 304 -12.31 23.82 8.79
C GLY A 304 -13.12 24.50 9.89
N LEU A 305 -12.53 25.56 10.44
CA LEU A 305 -13.18 26.47 11.38
C LEU A 305 -13.26 27.85 10.74
N ALA A 306 -14.47 28.37 10.58
CA ALA A 306 -14.67 29.76 10.18
C ALA A 306 -14.57 30.68 11.40
N ASP A 307 -14.38 31.98 11.13
CA ASP A 307 -14.44 33.02 12.16
C ASP A 307 -15.77 32.90 12.94
N GLY A 308 -15.67 32.88 14.27
CA GLY A 308 -16.82 32.66 15.16
C GLY A 308 -17.05 31.22 15.62
N ARG A 309 -16.11 30.29 15.37
CA ARG A 309 -16.14 28.86 15.77
C ARG A 309 -17.15 27.99 15.02
N THR A 310 -17.70 28.49 13.91
CA THR A 310 -18.54 27.68 13.03
C THR A 310 -17.68 26.65 12.30
N LYS A 311 -18.03 25.36 12.46
CA LYS A 311 -17.36 24.27 11.76
C LYS A 311 -17.96 24.11 10.37
N TYR A 312 -17.13 24.02 9.36
CA TYR A 312 -17.55 23.63 8.01
C TYR A 312 -16.80 22.37 7.58
N LYS A 313 -17.42 21.60 6.70
CA LYS A 313 -16.79 20.49 5.99
C LYS A 313 -16.77 20.84 4.52
N TYR A 314 -15.61 20.72 3.90
CA TYR A 314 -15.51 20.73 2.45
C TYR A 314 -15.49 19.27 1.98
N PHE A 315 -16.46 18.92 1.14
CA PHE A 315 -16.65 17.57 0.64
C PHE A 315 -16.08 17.48 -0.77
N TYR A 316 -15.29 16.45 -1.01
CA TYR A 316 -14.74 16.09 -2.31
C TYR A 316 -15.39 14.79 -2.79
N SER A 317 -15.35 14.54 -4.10
CA SER A 317 -15.48 13.17 -4.59
C SER A 317 -14.43 12.29 -3.92
N VAL A 318 -14.67 10.98 -3.83
CA VAL A 318 -13.69 10.02 -3.33
C VAL A 318 -12.35 10.28 -4.02
N HIS A 319 -11.33 10.65 -3.24
CA HIS A 319 -10.06 11.05 -3.82
C HIS A 319 -9.25 9.86 -4.36
N ASP A 320 -9.48 8.66 -3.80
CA ASP A 320 -8.90 7.39 -4.20
C ASP A 320 -9.64 6.82 -5.44
N PRO A 321 -8.96 6.26 -6.47
CA PRO A 321 -7.52 5.98 -6.55
C PRO A 321 -6.64 7.21 -6.73
N TRP A 322 -5.41 7.13 -6.20
CA TRP A 322 -4.34 8.09 -6.44
C TRP A 322 -3.48 7.69 -7.63
N CYS A 323 -3.03 8.71 -8.34
CA CYS A 323 -2.15 8.62 -9.48
C CYS A 323 -0.86 9.38 -9.17
N ALA A 324 0.22 9.03 -9.86
CA ALA A 324 1.49 9.70 -9.76
C ALA A 324 1.54 10.87 -10.74
N ALA A 325 2.23 11.92 -10.36
CA ALA A 325 2.35 13.16 -11.09
C ALA A 325 3.79 13.67 -11.03
N GLU A 326 4.21 14.35 -12.08
CA GLU A 326 5.47 15.09 -12.08
C GLU A 326 5.20 16.57 -11.82
N LEU A 327 5.99 17.16 -10.92
CA LEU A 327 6.05 18.59 -10.66
C LEU A 327 7.53 18.99 -10.59
N HIS A 328 8.02 19.73 -11.59
CA HIS A 328 9.41 20.19 -11.68
C HIS A 328 10.45 19.07 -11.41
N ASP A 329 10.39 17.98 -12.19
CA ASP A 329 11.27 16.81 -12.07
C ASP A 329 11.10 15.94 -10.80
N HIS A 330 10.16 16.28 -9.92
CA HIS A 330 9.85 15.53 -8.71
C HIS A 330 8.51 14.78 -8.81
N ILE A 331 8.46 13.56 -8.27
CA ILE A 331 7.23 12.76 -8.16
C ILE A 331 6.34 13.23 -7.01
N PHE A 332 5.05 13.36 -7.27
CA PHE A 332 4.03 13.53 -6.24
C PHE A 332 2.82 12.65 -6.54
N TRP A 333 1.89 12.56 -5.60
CA TRP A 333 0.60 11.92 -5.82
C TRP A 333 -0.52 12.94 -5.90
N VAL A 334 -1.50 12.63 -6.72
CA VAL A 334 -2.69 13.44 -7.01
C VAL A 334 -3.87 12.49 -7.18
N THR A 335 -5.10 12.97 -7.03
CA THR A 335 -6.25 12.12 -7.34
C THR A 335 -6.19 11.72 -8.83
N CYS A 336 -6.62 10.51 -9.17
CA CYS A 336 -6.74 10.11 -10.58
C CYS A 336 -7.85 10.87 -11.34
N SER A 337 -8.67 11.67 -10.65
CA SER A 337 -9.74 12.47 -11.25
C SER A 337 -9.65 13.96 -10.88
N PRO A 338 -8.54 14.66 -11.21
CA PRO A 338 -8.31 16.04 -10.73
C PRO A 338 -9.30 17.06 -11.29
N ARG A 339 -10.07 16.69 -12.33
CA ARG A 339 -11.14 17.51 -12.93
C ARG A 339 -12.40 17.62 -12.08
N LEU A 340 -12.59 16.70 -11.13
CA LEU A 340 -13.81 16.59 -10.32
C LEU A 340 -13.70 17.31 -8.98
N LEU A 341 -12.54 17.92 -8.70
CA LEU A 341 -12.25 18.63 -7.46
C LEU A 341 -12.55 20.13 -7.53
#